data_AF-A0A8D2NZU9-F1
#
_entry.id   AF-A0A8D2NZU9-F1
#
_cell.length_a   1.000
_cell.length_b   1.000
_cell.length_c   1.000
_cell.angle_alpha   90.00
_cell.angle_beta   90.00
_cell.angle_gamma   90.00
#
_symmetry.space_group_name_H-M   'P 1'
#
loop_
_entity.id
_entity.type
_entity.pdbx_description
1 polymer ?
#
loop_
_entity_poly.entity_id
_entity_poly.type
_entity_poly.pdbx_seq_one_letter_code
_entity_poly.pdbx_strand_id
1 'polypeptide(L)'
;ELKKRSTLHCNRNLLLSDPALTGVFVLQLAGLAVIAFGLWLRFGGPMAEFATDKKSPELFFMGLYVLVGAGAIMSAVGFFGCCGAARESQCLIGTFFACLLVIFAGEVTAGVFAFIGKKVAIQEAQKIYEDAYEDYMKNPVGKVNSTIYRYHVNCLVEIQNVIDTHLHLVGIVGIAIASITIFGMIFSMVLCCTIRNMREMI
;
A
#
# COMPACT_ATOMS: atom_id res chain seq x y z
N GLU A 1 19.30 23.68 -31.23
CA GLU A 1 18.92 22.44 -31.93
C GLU A 1 19.82 21.22 -31.73
N LEU A 2 21.11 21.22 -32.09
CA LEU A 2 21.96 20.00 -31.96
C LEU A 2 22.34 19.60 -30.52
N LYS A 3 22.26 20.51 -29.54
CA LYS A 3 22.50 20.21 -28.11
C LYS A 3 21.31 19.53 -27.40
N LYS A 4 20.09 19.63 -27.95
CA LYS A 4 18.86 19.04 -27.39
C LYS A 4 18.71 17.56 -27.75
N ARG A 5 19.39 17.10 -28.80
CA ARG A 5 19.32 15.70 -29.30
C ARG A 5 20.40 14.79 -28.68
N SER A 6 21.54 15.33 -28.24
CA SER A 6 22.63 14.54 -27.63
C SER A 6 22.41 14.17 -26.15
N THR A 7 21.67 14.98 -25.38
CA THR A 7 21.29 14.64 -24.00
C THR A 7 20.21 13.54 -23.93
N LEU A 8 19.40 13.37 -24.97
CA LEU A 8 18.34 12.35 -25.03
C LEU A 8 18.88 10.93 -25.27
N HIS A 9 20.03 10.80 -25.95
CA HIS A 9 20.64 9.50 -26.29
C HIS A 9 21.67 9.02 -25.24
N CYS A 10 22.28 9.92 -24.47
CA CYS A 10 23.16 9.56 -23.35
C CYS A 10 22.37 9.11 -22.10
N ASN A 11 21.10 9.55 -21.95
CA ASN A 11 20.28 9.31 -20.75
C ASN A 11 19.41 8.03 -20.77
N ARG A 12 19.62 7.10 -21.71
CA ARG A 12 18.91 5.80 -21.67
C ARG A 12 19.73 4.69 -21.00
N ASN A 13 21.06 4.83 -21.02
CA ASN A 13 21.98 3.90 -20.36
C ASN A 13 22.33 4.33 -18.93
N LEU A 14 22.22 5.63 -18.60
CA LEU A 14 22.37 6.14 -17.23
C LEU A 14 21.10 5.90 -16.38
N LEU A 15 19.91 6.09 -16.96
CA LEU A 15 18.62 5.76 -16.31
C LEU A 15 18.49 4.28 -15.90
N LEU A 16 19.15 3.38 -16.64
CA LEU A 16 19.12 1.93 -16.38
C LEU A 16 20.09 1.50 -15.26
N SER A 17 20.98 2.40 -14.81
CA SER A 17 21.96 2.16 -13.74
C SER A 17 21.66 2.93 -12.46
N ASP A 18 20.64 3.79 -12.45
CA ASP A 18 20.17 4.47 -11.23
C ASP A 18 19.35 3.51 -10.35
N PRO A 19 19.83 3.16 -9.14
CA PRO A 19 19.16 2.19 -8.25
C PRO A 19 17.75 2.63 -7.84
N ALA A 20 17.46 3.94 -7.90
CA ALA A 20 16.14 4.49 -7.63
C ALA A 20 15.09 4.08 -8.66
N LEU A 21 15.44 4.01 -9.96
CA LEU A 21 14.49 3.64 -11.01
C LEU A 21 14.18 2.14 -10.97
N THR A 22 15.21 1.32 -10.70
CA THR A 22 15.04 -0.12 -10.46
C THR A 22 14.09 -0.38 -9.29
N GLY A 23 14.21 0.40 -8.20
CA GLY A 23 13.29 0.31 -7.06
C GLY A 23 11.83 0.61 -7.42
N VAL A 24 11.57 1.67 -8.20
CA VAL A 24 10.20 2.04 -8.61
C VAL A 24 9.56 0.97 -9.49
N PHE A 25 10.33 0.34 -10.38
CA PHE A 25 9.82 -0.74 -11.23
C PHE A 25 9.46 -1.99 -10.44
N VAL A 26 10.27 -2.34 -9.42
CA VAL A 26 9.98 -3.45 -8.52
C VAL A 26 8.73 -3.18 -7.69
N LEU A 27 8.54 -1.95 -7.19
CA LEU A 27 7.35 -1.55 -6.45
C LEU A 27 6.07 -1.61 -7.31
N GLN A 28 6.18 -1.28 -8.61
CA GLN A 28 5.06 -1.41 -9.55
C GLN A 28 4.59 -2.86 -9.71
N LEU A 29 5.54 -3.78 -9.92
CA LEU A 29 5.22 -5.20 -10.08
C LEU A 29 4.67 -5.80 -8.79
N ALA A 30 5.22 -5.40 -7.65
CA ALA A 30 4.70 -5.79 -6.34
C ALA A 30 3.26 -5.30 -6.13
N GLY A 31 2.94 -4.04 -6.49
CA GLY A 31 1.59 -3.49 -6.41
C GLY A 31 0.57 -4.28 -7.25
N LEU A 32 0.92 -4.58 -8.50
CA LEU A 32 0.08 -5.39 -9.39
C LEU A 32 -0.13 -6.82 -8.85
N ALA A 33 0.93 -7.42 -8.29
CA ALA A 33 0.83 -8.74 -7.66
C ALA A 33 -0.09 -8.74 -6.44
N VAL A 34 -0.03 -7.70 -5.59
CA VAL A 34 -0.93 -7.54 -4.43
C VAL A 34 -2.38 -7.37 -4.86
N ILE A 35 -2.66 -6.56 -5.89
CA ILE A 35 -4.00 -6.41 -6.45
C ILE A 35 -4.50 -7.76 -7.01
N ALA A 36 -3.68 -8.45 -7.79
CA ALA A 36 -4.01 -9.75 -8.35
C ALA A 36 -4.30 -10.78 -7.26
N PHE A 37 -3.49 -10.81 -6.19
CA PHE A 37 -3.70 -11.68 -5.05
C PHE A 37 -4.98 -11.31 -4.26
N GLY A 38 -5.24 -10.03 -4.02
CA GLY A 38 -6.45 -9.56 -3.35
C GLY A 38 -7.73 -9.89 -4.14
N LEU A 39 -7.70 -9.70 -5.47
CA LEU A 39 -8.80 -10.07 -6.36
C LEU A 39 -8.96 -11.59 -6.48
N TRP A 40 -7.85 -12.34 -6.52
CA TRP A 40 -7.89 -13.81 -6.51
C TRP A 40 -8.55 -14.33 -5.23
N LEU A 41 -8.22 -13.78 -4.07
CA LEU A 41 -8.90 -14.12 -2.81
C LEU A 41 -10.39 -13.80 -2.84
N ARG A 42 -10.81 -12.75 -3.56
CA ARG A 42 -12.23 -12.36 -3.68
C ARG A 42 -13.04 -13.28 -4.60
N PHE A 43 -12.48 -13.65 -5.75
CA PHE A 43 -13.23 -14.28 -6.85
C PHE A 43 -12.82 -15.72 -7.16
N GLY A 44 -11.57 -16.11 -6.88
CA GLY A 44 -11.00 -17.42 -7.27
C GLY A 44 -10.55 -18.30 -6.10
N GLY A 45 -10.55 -17.77 -4.87
CA GLY A 45 -10.16 -18.50 -3.68
C GLY A 45 -11.30 -19.30 -3.05
N PRO A 46 -10.98 -20.23 -2.11
CA PRO A 46 -11.99 -20.93 -1.29
C PRO A 46 -12.91 -19.98 -0.50
N MET A 47 -12.52 -18.70 -0.38
CA MET A 47 -13.23 -17.62 0.30
C MET A 47 -14.47 -17.12 -0.47
N ALA A 48 -14.53 -17.31 -1.78
CA ALA A 48 -15.64 -16.84 -2.62
C ALA A 48 -16.96 -17.60 -2.31
N GLU A 49 -16.85 -18.89 -1.96
CA GLU A 49 -17.99 -19.73 -1.56
C GLU A 49 -18.62 -19.24 -0.23
N PHE A 50 -17.82 -18.69 0.69
CA PHE A 50 -18.28 -18.14 1.97
C PHE A 50 -18.89 -16.73 1.87
N ALA A 51 -18.74 -16.04 0.74
CA ALA A 51 -19.35 -14.73 0.52
C ALA A 51 -20.87 -14.81 0.26
N THR A 52 -21.38 -16.01 -0.02
CA THR A 52 -22.79 -16.24 -0.38
C THR A 52 -23.66 -16.60 0.84
N ASP A 53 -23.03 -17.13 1.89
CA ASP A 53 -23.72 -17.43 3.16
C ASP A 53 -23.65 -16.18 4.06
N LYS A 54 -24.81 -15.72 4.54
CA LYS A 54 -25.08 -14.36 5.08
C LYS A 54 -24.42 -14.03 6.43
N LYS A 55 -23.25 -14.58 6.71
CA LYS A 55 -22.53 -14.38 7.97
C LYS A 55 -21.01 -14.41 7.77
N SER A 56 -20.53 -13.80 6.70
CA SER A 56 -19.09 -13.57 6.55
C SER A 56 -18.65 -12.44 7.50
N PRO A 57 -17.47 -12.51 8.12
CA PRO A 57 -16.91 -11.40 8.89
C PRO A 57 -16.68 -10.22 7.95
N GLU A 58 -17.54 -9.19 8.02
CA GLU A 58 -17.46 -7.98 7.19
C GLU A 58 -16.06 -7.34 7.25
N LEU A 59 -15.37 -7.52 8.36
CA LEU A 59 -14.01 -7.02 8.59
C LEU A 59 -12.96 -7.64 7.64
N PHE A 60 -13.12 -8.90 7.22
CA PHE A 60 -12.22 -9.55 6.26
C PHE A 60 -12.38 -8.93 4.86
N PHE A 61 -13.63 -8.67 4.44
CA PHE A 61 -13.88 -7.96 3.19
C PHE A 61 -13.35 -6.54 3.24
N MET A 62 -13.54 -5.82 4.35
CA MET A 62 -12.97 -4.49 4.54
C MET A 62 -11.44 -4.52 4.46
N GLY A 63 -10.78 -5.46 5.12
CA GLY A 63 -9.33 -5.64 5.03
C GLY A 63 -8.86 -5.93 3.59
N LEU A 64 -9.58 -6.77 2.85
CA LEU A 64 -9.26 -7.09 1.45
C LEU A 64 -9.44 -5.87 0.52
N TYR A 65 -10.50 -5.07 0.71
CA TYR A 65 -10.69 -3.83 -0.04
C TYR A 65 -9.60 -2.79 0.27
N VAL A 66 -9.20 -2.67 1.54
CA VAL A 66 -8.08 -1.81 1.93
C VAL A 66 -6.77 -2.29 1.29
N LEU A 67 -6.52 -3.61 1.26
CA LEU A 67 -5.32 -4.19 0.62
C LEU A 67 -5.29 -3.92 -0.89
N VAL A 68 -6.41 -4.14 -1.59
CA VAL A 68 -6.54 -3.86 -3.02
C VAL A 68 -6.40 -2.35 -3.29
N GLY A 69 -7.02 -1.51 -2.46
CA GLY A 69 -6.91 -0.05 -2.56
C GLY A 69 -5.48 0.44 -2.38
N ALA A 70 -4.77 -0.05 -1.36
CA ALA A 70 -3.36 0.26 -1.13
C ALA A 70 -2.47 -0.19 -2.30
N GLY A 71 -2.69 -1.40 -2.82
CA GLY A 71 -1.99 -1.91 -4.00
C GLY A 71 -2.23 -1.07 -5.26
N ALA A 72 -3.46 -0.60 -5.47
CA ALA A 72 -3.82 0.28 -6.58
C ALA A 72 -3.14 1.64 -6.48
N ILE A 73 -3.11 2.24 -5.28
CA ILE A 73 -2.40 3.50 -5.03
C ILE A 73 -0.90 3.32 -5.31
N MET A 74 -0.28 2.26 -4.79
CA MET A 74 1.14 1.97 -5.05
C MET A 74 1.43 1.78 -6.54
N SER A 75 0.55 1.07 -7.26
CA SER A 75 0.68 0.87 -8.71
C SER A 75 0.43 2.14 -9.53
N ALA A 76 -0.40 3.07 -9.05
CA ALA A 76 -0.59 4.36 -9.68
C ALA A 76 0.65 5.26 -9.51
N VAL A 77 1.21 5.31 -8.30
CA VAL A 77 2.43 6.07 -7.99
C VAL A 77 3.62 5.55 -8.79
N GLY A 78 3.80 4.24 -8.89
CA GLY A 78 4.87 3.63 -9.68
C GLY A 78 4.73 3.91 -11.19
N PHE A 79 3.49 3.88 -11.72
CA PHE A 79 3.22 4.24 -13.11
C PHE A 79 3.54 5.71 -13.39
N PHE A 80 3.09 6.63 -12.53
CA PHE A 80 3.39 8.05 -12.67
C PHE A 80 4.88 8.36 -12.49
N GLY A 81 5.60 7.61 -11.63
CA GLY A 81 7.04 7.71 -11.50
C GLY A 81 7.79 7.30 -12.78
N CYS A 82 7.44 6.14 -13.35
CA CYS A 82 8.04 5.65 -14.60
C CYS A 82 7.72 6.56 -15.80
N CYS A 83 6.45 6.96 -15.97
CA CYS A 83 6.06 7.88 -17.05
C CYS A 83 6.62 9.29 -16.84
N GLY A 84 6.75 9.75 -15.59
CA GLY A 84 7.34 11.05 -15.23
C GLY A 84 8.80 11.18 -15.66
N ALA A 85 9.57 10.08 -15.56
CA ALA A 85 10.93 10.04 -16.08
C ALA A 85 10.98 9.99 -17.62
N ALA A 86 10.02 9.32 -18.26
CA ALA A 86 9.99 9.13 -19.71
C ALA A 86 9.37 10.32 -20.49
N ARG A 87 8.49 11.11 -19.85
CA ARG A 87 7.83 12.27 -20.46
C ARG A 87 8.08 13.52 -19.62
N GLU A 88 8.76 14.52 -20.19
CA GLU A 88 8.94 15.87 -19.63
C GLU A 88 7.61 16.69 -19.55
N SER A 89 6.48 16.04 -19.25
CA SER A 89 5.18 16.68 -19.14
C SER A 89 4.97 17.27 -17.74
N GLN A 90 4.64 18.56 -17.69
CA GLN A 90 4.42 19.29 -16.43
C GLN A 90 3.22 18.79 -15.63
N CYS A 91 2.14 18.35 -16.28
CA CYS A 91 0.99 17.78 -15.58
C CYS A 91 1.34 16.49 -14.83
N LEU A 92 2.31 15.72 -15.35
CA LEU A 92 2.66 14.42 -14.79
C LEU A 92 3.40 14.54 -13.44
N ILE A 93 4.24 15.57 -13.32
CA ILE A 93 4.92 15.93 -12.06
C ILE A 93 3.93 16.48 -11.03
N GLY A 94 2.94 17.26 -11.48
CA GLY A 94 1.86 17.74 -10.63
C GLY A 94 1.04 16.62 -10.02
N THR A 95 0.64 15.62 -10.83
CA THR A 95 -0.09 14.44 -10.33
C THR A 95 0.74 13.64 -9.34
N PHE A 96 2.03 13.44 -9.59
CA PHE A 96 2.91 12.73 -8.66
C PHE A 96 2.99 13.43 -7.30
N PHE A 97 3.18 14.75 -7.28
CA PHE A 97 3.19 15.53 -6.04
C PHE A 97 1.85 15.45 -5.29
N ALA A 98 0.72 15.56 -6.01
CA ALA A 98 -0.62 15.42 -5.42
C ALA A 98 -0.83 14.02 -4.80
N CYS A 99 -0.41 12.96 -5.48
CA CYS A 99 -0.48 11.60 -4.92
C CYS A 99 0.36 11.46 -3.64
N LEU A 100 1.59 12.00 -3.61
CA LEU A 100 2.43 11.98 -2.41
C LEU A 100 1.80 12.74 -1.23
N LEU A 101 1.14 13.87 -1.49
CA LEU A 101 0.42 14.61 -0.45
C LEU A 101 -0.73 13.79 0.16
N VAL A 102 -1.50 13.08 -0.68
CA VAL A 102 -2.58 12.21 -0.20
C VAL A 102 -2.02 11.05 0.64
N ILE A 103 -0.89 10.46 0.24
CA ILE A 103 -0.22 9.40 1.00
C ILE A 103 0.27 9.93 2.35
N PHE A 104 0.93 11.09 2.38
CA PHE A 104 1.39 11.71 3.62
C PHE A 104 0.23 12.04 4.57
N ALA A 105 -0.88 12.59 4.06
CA ALA A 105 -2.08 12.81 4.86
C ALA A 105 -2.66 11.49 5.41
N GLY A 106 -2.63 10.43 4.59
CA GLY A 106 -3.01 9.08 4.98
C GLY A 106 -2.11 8.51 6.08
N GLU A 107 -0.79 8.67 5.98
CA GLU A 107 0.19 8.26 6.99
C GLU A 107 -0.04 8.97 8.32
N VAL A 108 -0.23 10.30 8.30
CA VAL A 108 -0.53 11.08 9.51
C VAL A 108 -1.86 10.63 10.13
N THR A 109 -2.90 10.47 9.32
CA THR A 109 -4.22 10.03 9.80
C THR A 109 -4.16 8.63 10.39
N ALA A 110 -3.49 7.69 9.72
CA ALA A 110 -3.29 6.32 10.20
C ALA A 110 -2.43 6.28 11.46
N GLY A 111 -1.38 7.11 11.55
CA GLY A 111 -0.54 7.22 12.74
C GLY A 111 -1.30 7.73 13.96
N VAL A 112 -2.11 8.77 13.80
CA VAL A 112 -2.97 9.30 14.88
C VAL A 112 -4.02 8.26 15.28
N PHE A 113 -4.68 7.62 14.31
CA PHE A 113 -5.66 6.58 14.59
C PHE A 113 -5.03 5.37 15.30
N ALA A 114 -3.82 4.96 14.91
CA ALA A 114 -3.08 3.88 15.57
C ALA A 114 -2.73 4.22 17.02
N PHE A 115 -2.39 5.49 17.32
CA PHE A 115 -2.06 5.93 18.68
C PHE A 115 -3.28 5.91 19.61
N ILE A 116 -4.42 6.42 19.14
CA ILE A 116 -5.65 6.53 19.94
C ILE A 116 -6.39 5.17 20.01
N GLY A 117 -6.35 4.41 18.91
CA GLY A 117 -7.15 3.22 18.68
C GLY A 117 -6.62 1.93 19.30
N LYS A 118 -5.41 1.90 19.90
CA LYS A 118 -4.78 0.68 20.43
C LYS A 118 -5.72 -0.21 21.26
N LYS A 119 -6.46 0.38 22.20
CA LYS A 119 -7.35 -0.37 23.11
C LYS A 119 -8.61 -0.86 22.41
N VAL A 120 -9.16 -0.05 21.51
CA VAL A 120 -10.37 -0.35 20.74
C VAL A 120 -10.09 -1.43 19.69
N ALA A 121 -8.96 -1.35 18.99
CA ALA A 121 -8.55 -2.33 17.98
C ALA A 121 -8.38 -3.74 18.56
N ILE A 122 -7.75 -3.84 19.74
CA ILE A 122 -7.59 -5.10 20.48
C ILE A 122 -8.95 -5.68 20.87
N GLN A 123 -9.88 -4.84 21.32
CA GLN A 123 -11.19 -5.29 21.79
C GLN A 123 -12.08 -5.78 20.64
N GLU A 124 -12.07 -5.10 19.49
CA GLU A 124 -12.76 -5.55 18.27
C GLU A 124 -12.19 -6.89 17.78
N ALA A 125 -10.86 -7.01 17.77
CA ALA A 125 -10.17 -8.24 17.41
C ALA A 125 -10.58 -9.43 18.30
N GLN A 126 -10.67 -9.24 19.62
CA GLN A 126 -11.12 -10.29 20.53
C GLN A 126 -12.61 -10.63 20.40
N LYS A 127 -13.50 -9.66 20.18
CA LYS A 127 -14.92 -9.94 19.98
C LYS A 127 -15.18 -10.80 18.75
N ILE A 128 -14.47 -10.53 17.66
CA ILE A 128 -14.55 -11.32 16.42
C ILE A 128 -14.09 -12.76 16.66
N TYR A 129 -13.08 -12.94 17.53
CA TYR A 129 -12.63 -14.27 17.92
C TYR A 129 -13.72 -15.06 18.66
N GLU A 130 -14.38 -14.44 19.64
CA GLU A 130 -15.44 -15.09 20.41
C GLU A 130 -16.67 -15.40 19.54
N ASP A 131 -17.11 -14.46 18.71
CA ASP A 131 -18.24 -14.67 17.79
C ASP A 131 -17.97 -15.80 16.80
N ALA A 132 -16.75 -15.89 16.27
CA ALA A 132 -16.35 -16.97 15.36
C ALA A 132 -16.22 -18.32 16.07
N TYR A 133 -15.82 -18.32 17.35
CA TYR A 133 -15.74 -19.53 18.16
C TYR A 133 -17.13 -20.10 18.50
N GLU A 134 -18.08 -19.24 18.89
CA GLU A 134 -19.45 -19.66 19.18
C GLU A 134 -20.14 -20.26 17.94
N ASP A 135 -19.93 -19.67 16.76
CA ASP A 135 -20.53 -20.17 15.52
C ASP A 135 -19.98 -21.56 15.13
N TYR A 136 -18.69 -21.81 15.38
CA TYR A 136 -18.05 -23.11 15.18
C TYR A 136 -18.64 -24.20 16.11
N MET A 137 -18.84 -23.87 17.38
CA MET A 137 -19.44 -24.79 18.36
C MET A 137 -20.91 -25.11 18.03
N LYS A 138 -21.62 -24.19 17.38
CA LYS A 138 -23.04 -24.34 17.02
C LYS A 138 -23.27 -25.13 15.74
N ASN A 139 -22.33 -25.13 14.79
CA ASN A 139 -22.41 -25.84 13.52
C ASN A 139 -21.18 -26.75 13.26
N PRO A 140 -21.05 -27.91 13.93
CA PRO A 140 -19.89 -28.80 13.78
C PRO A 140 -19.75 -29.44 12.38
N VAL A 141 -20.77 -29.31 11.51
CA VAL A 141 -20.82 -29.86 10.14
C VAL A 141 -20.87 -28.74 9.08
N GLY A 142 -20.78 -27.47 9.49
CA GLY A 142 -20.67 -26.33 8.57
C GLY A 142 -19.29 -26.31 7.93
N LYS A 143 -19.22 -26.14 6.60
CA LYS A 143 -17.99 -26.09 5.79
C LYS A 143 -17.04 -24.93 6.13
N VAL A 144 -17.07 -24.30 7.31
CA VAL A 144 -15.99 -23.39 7.71
C VAL A 144 -14.74 -24.23 7.87
N ASN A 145 -13.85 -24.17 6.89
CA ASN A 145 -12.60 -24.92 6.91
C ASN A 145 -11.85 -24.50 8.19
N SER A 146 -11.78 -25.39 9.18
CA SER A 146 -11.15 -25.17 10.48
C SER A 146 -9.75 -24.59 10.36
N THR A 147 -9.10 -24.85 9.22
CA THR A 147 -7.83 -24.27 8.80
C THR A 147 -7.86 -22.74 8.66
N ILE A 148 -8.88 -22.13 8.06
CA ILE A 148 -9.00 -20.67 7.90
C ILE A 148 -9.22 -20.00 9.25
N TYR A 149 -10.11 -20.57 10.07
CA TYR A 149 -10.33 -20.12 11.44
C TYR A 149 -9.01 -20.15 12.22
N ARG A 150 -8.34 -21.30 12.28
CA ARG A 150 -7.07 -21.47 13.00
C ARG A 150 -5.98 -20.51 12.51
N TYR A 151 -5.90 -20.26 11.20
CA TYR A 151 -4.99 -19.26 10.64
C TYR A 151 -5.31 -17.85 11.12
N HIS A 152 -6.58 -17.44 11.12
CA HIS A 152 -6.96 -16.09 11.53
C HIS A 152 -6.75 -15.87 13.04
N VAL A 153 -7.09 -16.86 13.87
CA VAL A 153 -6.86 -16.84 15.32
C VAL A 153 -5.37 -16.69 15.63
N ASN A 154 -4.55 -17.56 15.02
CA ASN A 154 -3.11 -17.53 15.24
C ASN A 154 -2.51 -16.21 14.75
N CYS A 155 -2.96 -15.68 13.62
CA CYS A 155 -2.52 -14.40 13.09
C CYS A 155 -2.90 -13.24 14.03
N LEU A 156 -4.11 -13.25 14.59
CA LEU A 156 -4.61 -12.19 15.46
C LEU A 156 -3.85 -12.13 16.81
N VAL A 157 -3.61 -13.29 17.42
CA VAL A 157 -2.81 -13.40 18.65
C VAL A 157 -1.37 -12.95 18.39
N GLU A 158 -0.79 -13.34 17.26
CA GLU A 158 0.57 -12.92 16.88
C GLU A 158 0.63 -11.42 16.61
N ILE A 159 -0.34 -10.85 15.90
CA ILE A 159 -0.45 -9.40 15.65
C ILE A 159 -0.53 -8.66 16.99
N GLN A 160 -1.33 -9.14 17.93
CA GLN A 160 -1.47 -8.49 19.23
C GLN A 160 -0.18 -8.57 20.05
N ASN A 161 0.52 -9.70 19.99
CA ASN A 161 1.83 -9.89 20.60
C ASN A 161 2.90 -8.97 19.97
N VAL A 162 2.87 -8.80 18.64
CA VAL A 162 3.73 -7.87 17.90
C VAL A 162 3.39 -6.41 18.23
N ILE A 163 2.12 -6.06 18.39
CA ILE A 163 1.71 -4.69 18.75
C ILE A 163 2.13 -4.34 20.18
N ASP A 164 2.07 -5.28 21.13
CA ASP A 164 2.41 -5.04 22.53
C ASP A 164 3.94 -5.06 22.75
N THR A 165 4.61 -6.10 22.27
CA THR A 165 6.05 -6.31 22.48
C THR A 165 6.92 -5.54 21.48
N HIS A 166 6.46 -5.39 20.23
CA HIS A 166 7.23 -4.82 19.12
C HIS A 166 6.62 -3.51 18.57
N LEU A 167 5.88 -2.77 19.40
CA LEU A 167 5.40 -1.43 19.01
C LEU A 167 6.52 -0.55 18.46
N HIS A 168 7.70 -0.62 19.07
CA HIS A 168 8.87 0.13 18.62
C HIS A 168 9.25 -0.18 17.17
N LEU A 169 9.14 -1.45 16.77
CA LEU A 169 9.47 -1.87 15.40
C LEU A 169 8.45 -1.32 14.40
N VAL A 170 7.16 -1.39 14.72
CA VAL A 170 6.10 -0.79 13.90
C VAL A 170 6.26 0.72 13.80
N GLY A 171 6.60 1.38 14.91
CA GLY A 171 6.89 2.81 14.95
C GLY A 171 8.10 3.21 14.09
N ILE A 172 9.19 2.45 14.16
CA ILE A 172 10.40 2.68 13.34
C ILE A 172 10.06 2.53 11.85
N VAL A 173 9.33 1.48 11.46
CA VAL A 173 8.90 1.26 10.08
C VAL A 173 8.02 2.43 9.61
N GLY A 174 7.07 2.89 10.42
CA GLY A 174 6.22 4.04 10.10
C GLY A 174 7.02 5.34 9.89
N ILE A 175 7.98 5.63 10.77
CA ILE A 175 8.83 6.81 10.65
C ILE A 175 9.72 6.73 9.41
N ALA A 176 10.28 5.55 9.11
CA ALA A 176 11.09 5.32 7.93
C ALA A 176 10.28 5.59 6.65
N ILE A 177 9.06 5.06 6.55
CA ILE A 177 8.17 5.30 5.41
C ILE A 177 7.85 6.80 5.29
N ALA A 178 7.47 7.45 6.39
CA ALA A 178 7.19 8.89 6.42
C ALA A 178 8.39 9.75 5.98
N SER A 179 9.61 9.36 6.36
CA SER A 179 10.81 10.06 5.91
C SER A 179 11.01 9.95 4.40
N ILE A 180 10.77 8.76 3.83
CA ILE A 180 10.91 8.50 2.39
C ILE A 180 9.87 9.31 1.60
N THR A 181 8.62 9.38 2.06
CA THR A 181 7.58 10.21 1.44
C THR A 181 7.94 11.70 1.48
N ILE A 182 8.49 12.20 2.60
CA ILE A 182 8.96 13.59 2.70
C ILE A 182 10.10 13.86 1.71
N PHE A 183 11.10 13.00 1.63
CA PHE A 183 12.18 13.14 0.65
C PHE A 183 11.65 13.13 -0.79
N GLY A 184 10.66 12.28 -1.09
CA GLY A 184 9.98 12.25 -2.38
C GLY A 184 9.28 13.58 -2.71
N MET A 185 8.63 14.21 -1.73
CA MET A 185 7.98 15.51 -1.91
C MET A 185 8.99 16.63 -2.17
N ILE A 186 10.10 16.67 -1.42
CA ILE A 186 11.15 17.68 -1.59
C ILE A 186 11.78 17.55 -2.99
N PHE A 187 12.14 16.33 -3.39
CA PHE A 187 12.72 16.08 -4.71
C PHE A 187 11.75 16.49 -5.84
N SER A 188 10.46 16.18 -5.68
CA SER A 188 9.42 16.60 -6.63
C SER A 188 9.33 18.12 -6.77
N MET A 189 9.39 18.85 -5.66
CA MET A 189 9.34 20.31 -5.66
C MET A 189 10.56 20.90 -6.38
N VAL A 190 11.77 20.41 -6.07
CA VAL A 190 13.01 20.86 -6.72
C VAL A 190 12.99 20.56 -8.22
N LEU A 191 12.54 19.38 -8.62
CA LEU A 191 12.42 18.99 -10.04
C LEU A 191 11.39 19.86 -10.75
N CYS A 192 10.24 20.13 -10.13
CA CYS A 192 9.21 21.00 -10.66
C CYS A 192 9.73 22.44 -10.85
N CYS A 193 10.42 23.00 -9.85
CA CYS A 193 11.08 24.30 -9.94
C CYS A 193 12.11 24.34 -11.09
N THR A 194 12.91 23.28 -11.24
CA THR A 194 13.93 23.17 -12.29
C THR A 194 13.29 23.20 -13.68
N ILE A 195 12.23 22.43 -13.90
CA ILE A 195 11.59 22.38 -15.23
C ILE A 195 10.80 23.65 -15.53
N ARG A 196 10.17 24.27 -14.52
CA ARG A 196 9.53 25.57 -14.68
C ARG A 196 10.53 26.64 -15.10
N ASN A 197 11.70 26.68 -14.46
CA ASN A 197 12.77 27.61 -14.82
C ASN A 197 13.28 27.40 -16.26
N MET A 198 13.34 26.14 -16.72
CA MET A 198 13.71 25.82 -18.11
C MET A 198 12.66 26.28 -19.13
N ARG A 199 11.37 26.33 -18.76
CA ARG A 199 10.28 26.79 -19.64
C ARG A 199 10.27 28.31 -19.81
N GLU A 200 10.55 29.06 -18.75
CA GLU A 200 10.59 30.55 -18.80
C GLU A 200 11.74 31.09 -19.67
N MET A 201 12.76 30.26 -19.99
CA MET A 201 13.89 30.65 -20.83
C MET A 201 13.70 30.37 -22.34
N ILE A 202 12.56 29.81 -22.76
CA ILE A 202 12.24 29.45 -24.16
C ILE A 202 11.13 30.35 -24.68
#